data_AF-A0A2I1G4I0-F1
#
_entry.id   AF-A0A2I1G4I0-F1
#
_cell.length_a   1.000
_cell.length_b   1.000
_cell.length_c   1.000
_cell.angle_alpha   90.00
_cell.angle_beta   90.00
_cell.angle_gamma   90.00
#
_symmetry.space_group_name_H-M   'P 1'
#
loop_
_entity.id
_entity.type
_entity.pdbx_description
1 polymer ?
#
loop_
_entity_poly.entity_id
_entity_poly.type
_entity_poly.pdbx_seq_one_letter_code
_entity_poly.pdbx_strand_id
1 'polypeptide(L)'
;MISLKNHNCKYIGSFFEIINREINPDQIDTSVDLAYSFYRDRDLAKHPEAKGSEEFKKSFSYPDSKKYPIKFLGLWDTVGAHGLPGFAIGEGFKYLEFYDQTVPSIIENAYQALAIHENNAFFEPCRILPNKSGTKVKETWFPGVHSEIGGGTFLSLKGNERITNATLLWMIENIVEVGGLLMHNDIETYRTRFSPDVGPSWNNMNYIFDRISNILPTIMVKDRTIPLELDSSPNFLRIDSSQKCLRKDLLYRDGDWLLPFGTRSYLCTHYTSKTYEKLRKDMETDGNKLYNKDNKNIKYDLDVNENAQEDTRP
;
A
#
# COMPACT_ATOMS: atom_id res chain seq x y z
N MET A 1 -16.48 16.90 7.95
CA MET A 1 -16.81 15.48 7.70
C MET A 1 -17.50 15.44 6.34
N ILE A 2 -16.73 15.29 5.25
CA ILE A 2 -17.29 15.28 3.90
C ILE A 2 -17.68 13.83 3.59
N SER A 3 -18.98 13.59 3.52
CA SER A 3 -19.57 12.33 3.08
C SER A 3 -19.47 12.25 1.56
N LEU A 4 -18.37 11.70 1.05
CA LEU A 4 -18.24 11.28 -0.34
C LEU A 4 -19.09 10.00 -0.51
N LYS A 5 -20.30 10.17 -1.04
CA LYS A 5 -21.14 9.03 -1.40
C LYS A 5 -20.51 8.32 -2.60
N ASN A 6 -20.44 7.01 -2.46
CA ASN A 6 -20.10 6.00 -3.46
C ASN A 6 -18.61 5.83 -3.79
N HIS A 7 -18.01 4.93 -3.00
CA HIS A 7 -16.99 3.96 -3.37
C HIS A 7 -15.61 4.48 -3.85
N ASN A 8 -14.61 4.09 -3.04
CA ASN A 8 -13.19 4.00 -3.35
C ASN A 8 -12.46 5.33 -3.60
N CYS A 9 -11.97 5.86 -2.48
CA CYS A 9 -10.92 6.88 -2.40
C CYS A 9 -9.75 6.51 -3.33
N LYS A 10 -9.32 7.43 -4.23
CA LYS A 10 -7.90 7.66 -4.56
C LYS A 10 -7.62 8.75 -5.64
N TYR A 11 -6.85 9.75 -5.19
CA TYR A 11 -5.97 10.69 -5.92
C TYR A 11 -6.55 11.77 -6.84
N ILE A 12 -6.44 13.00 -6.31
CA ILE A 12 -6.07 14.17 -7.08
C ILE A 12 -4.76 14.70 -6.45
N GLY A 13 -3.62 14.43 -7.11
CA GLY A 13 -2.28 14.87 -6.70
C GLY A 13 -1.97 16.34 -6.99
N SER A 14 -3.00 17.10 -7.34
CA SER A 14 -3.06 18.55 -7.40
C SER A 14 -4.42 18.89 -6.79
N PHE A 15 -4.48 19.45 -5.58
CA PHE A 15 -5.77 19.89 -5.05
C PHE A 15 -6.41 20.86 -6.07
N PHE A 16 -7.39 20.38 -6.83
CA PHE A 16 -8.44 21.21 -7.42
C PHE A 16 -9.35 21.56 -6.26
N GLU A 17 -8.85 22.39 -5.37
CA GLU A 17 -9.74 23.11 -4.50
C GLU A 17 -10.27 24.25 -5.39
N ILE A 18 -11.41 23.99 -6.03
CA ILE A 18 -12.00 24.92 -6.98
C ILE A 18 -12.43 26.14 -6.16
N ILE A 19 -12.02 27.31 -6.64
CA ILE A 19 -12.17 28.62 -6.01
C ILE A 19 -13.57 28.77 -5.37
N ASN A 20 -13.56 29.17 -4.11
CA ASN A 20 -14.70 29.52 -3.27
C ASN A 20 -15.57 30.62 -3.91
N ARG A 21 -16.43 30.25 -4.87
CA ARG A 21 -17.42 31.11 -5.53
C ARG A 21 -18.65 30.28 -5.85
N GLU A 22 -19.55 30.09 -4.89
CA GLU A 22 -20.92 29.57 -5.11
C GLU A 22 -21.01 28.48 -6.20
N ILE A 23 -20.23 27.40 -6.06
CA ILE A 23 -20.14 26.35 -7.07
C ILE A 23 -21.20 25.29 -6.80
N ASN A 24 -22.09 25.07 -7.75
CA ASN A 24 -23.04 23.94 -7.71
C ASN A 24 -22.25 22.62 -7.87
N PRO A 25 -22.56 21.53 -7.12
CA PRO A 25 -22.03 20.19 -7.36
C PRO A 25 -21.74 19.82 -8.83
N ASP A 26 -22.63 20.12 -9.78
CA ASP A 26 -22.43 19.81 -11.21
C ASP A 26 -21.18 20.49 -11.82
N GLN A 27 -20.83 21.68 -11.34
CA GLN A 27 -19.63 22.42 -11.79
C GLN A 27 -18.35 21.85 -11.17
N ILE A 28 -18.44 21.23 -9.98
CA ILE A 28 -17.33 20.49 -9.37
C ILE A 28 -17.01 19.26 -10.20
N ASP A 29 -18.03 18.46 -10.53
CA ASP A 29 -17.86 17.25 -11.34
C ASP A 29 -17.27 17.58 -12.71
N THR A 30 -17.79 18.62 -13.37
CA THR A 30 -17.24 19.09 -14.67
C THR A 30 -15.77 19.49 -14.58
N SER A 31 -15.37 20.15 -13.50
CA SER A 31 -13.98 20.59 -13.29
C SER A 31 -13.06 19.41 -12.97
N VAL A 32 -13.55 18.44 -12.21
CA VAL A 32 -12.85 17.17 -11.93
C VAL A 32 -12.65 16.39 -13.23
N ASP A 33 -13.69 16.27 -14.06
CA ASP A 33 -13.61 15.61 -15.37
C ASP A 33 -12.63 16.32 -16.30
N LEU A 34 -12.66 17.66 -16.33
CA LEU A 34 -11.69 18.45 -17.10
C LEU A 34 -10.26 18.16 -16.61
N ALA A 35 -10.02 18.17 -15.30
CA ALA A 35 -8.72 17.86 -14.73
C ALA A 35 -8.25 16.44 -15.08
N TYR A 36 -9.14 15.44 -14.99
CA TYR A 36 -8.82 14.07 -15.39
C TYR A 36 -8.55 13.95 -16.89
N SER A 37 -9.33 14.62 -17.73
CA SER A 37 -9.12 14.61 -19.19
C SER A 37 -7.76 15.20 -19.56
N PHE A 38 -7.35 16.27 -18.87
CA PHE A 38 -6.06 16.91 -19.07
C PHE A 38 -4.92 16.01 -18.58
N TYR A 39 -5.04 15.48 -17.37
CA TYR A 39 -4.04 14.59 -16.77
C TYR A 39 -3.83 13.30 -17.57
N ARG A 40 -4.88 12.75 -18.19
CA ARG A 40 -4.79 11.52 -18.99
C ARG A 40 -4.29 11.74 -20.41
N ASP A 41 -4.21 12.99 -20.86
CA ASP A 41 -3.76 13.29 -22.20
C ASP A 41 -2.26 13.02 -22.31
N ARG A 42 -1.90 12.10 -23.21
CA ARG A 42 -0.52 11.64 -23.42
C ARG A 42 0.29 12.61 -24.30
N ASP A 43 -0.27 13.74 -24.71
CA ASP A 43 0.48 14.82 -25.34
C ASP A 43 1.60 15.33 -24.41
N LEU A 44 2.82 15.43 -24.94
CA LEU A 44 3.99 15.94 -24.23
C LEU A 44 3.77 17.35 -23.68
N ALA A 45 2.96 18.18 -24.34
CA ALA A 45 2.61 19.51 -23.87
C ALA A 45 1.79 19.51 -22.58
N LYS A 46 1.13 18.38 -22.26
CA LYS A 46 0.29 18.15 -21.08
C LYS A 46 0.93 17.22 -20.06
N HIS A 47 2.20 16.85 -20.25
CA HIS A 47 2.99 16.14 -19.24
C HIS A 47 2.94 16.90 -17.89
N PRO A 48 2.92 16.24 -16.72
CA PRO A 48 2.80 16.90 -15.41
C PRO A 48 3.83 18.02 -15.13
N GLU A 49 5.01 17.88 -15.75
CA GLU A 49 6.13 18.83 -15.70
C GLU A 49 6.19 19.79 -16.90
N ALA A 50 5.30 19.67 -17.88
CA ALA A 50 5.25 20.56 -19.03
C ALA A 50 4.58 21.90 -18.70
N LYS A 51 4.88 22.91 -19.53
CA LYS A 51 4.34 24.26 -19.40
C LYS A 51 2.81 24.30 -19.41
N GLY A 52 2.16 23.46 -20.22
CA GLY A 52 0.70 23.38 -20.28
C GLY A 52 0.08 22.97 -18.94
N SER A 53 0.68 22.00 -18.24
CA SER A 53 0.27 21.60 -16.90
C SER A 53 0.50 22.70 -15.86
N GLU A 54 1.59 23.46 -15.99
CA GLU A 54 1.86 24.59 -15.11
C GLU A 54 0.81 25.70 -15.26
N GLU A 55 0.46 26.06 -16.49
CA GLU A 55 -0.58 27.04 -16.80
C GLU A 55 -1.96 26.57 -16.33
N PHE A 56 -2.28 25.28 -16.51
CA PHE A 56 -3.51 24.68 -16.02
C PHE A 56 -3.60 24.75 -14.49
N LYS A 57 -2.55 24.34 -13.76
CA LYS A 57 -2.49 24.46 -12.30
C LYS A 57 -2.67 25.90 -11.82
N LYS A 58 -1.98 26.86 -12.45
CA LYS A 58 -2.13 28.30 -12.11
C LYS A 58 -3.57 28.82 -12.29
N SER A 59 -4.31 28.25 -13.25
CA SER A 59 -5.65 28.71 -13.59
C SER A 59 -6.73 28.11 -12.69
N PHE A 60 -6.50 26.91 -12.15
CA PHE A 60 -7.54 26.12 -11.48
C PHE A 60 -7.19 25.64 -10.06
N SER A 61 -5.95 25.80 -9.60
CA SER A 61 -5.52 25.43 -8.25
C SER A 61 -5.32 26.66 -7.36
N TYR A 62 -5.35 26.47 -6.04
CA TYR A 62 -5.02 27.55 -5.11
C TYR A 62 -3.58 28.02 -5.30
N PRO A 63 -3.30 29.32 -5.15
CA PRO A 63 -1.94 29.82 -5.21
C PRO A 63 -1.08 29.16 -4.11
N ASP A 64 -0.13 28.33 -4.53
CA ASP A 64 0.80 27.61 -3.66
C ASP A 64 1.68 28.61 -2.89
N SER A 65 1.27 29.00 -1.69
CA SER A 65 2.09 29.82 -0.78
C SER A 65 2.98 28.97 0.14
N LYS A 66 2.80 27.64 0.15
CA LYS A 66 3.53 26.69 1.00
C LYS A 66 4.31 25.70 0.15
N LYS A 67 5.51 25.35 0.59
CA LYS A 67 6.40 24.37 -0.08
C LYS A 67 5.76 22.98 -0.24
N TYR A 68 4.99 22.54 0.75
CA TYR A 68 4.21 21.31 0.72
C TYR A 68 2.79 21.60 1.24
N PRO A 69 1.81 21.86 0.36
CA PRO A 69 0.42 22.04 0.80
C PRO A 69 -0.15 20.73 1.39
N ILE A 70 0.30 19.55 0.94
CA ILE A 70 -0.13 18.25 1.48
C ILE A 70 0.94 17.70 2.43
N LYS A 71 0.61 17.65 3.73
CA LYS A 71 1.53 17.14 4.76
C LYS A 71 1.71 15.62 4.75
N PHE A 72 0.63 14.88 4.50
CA PHE A 72 0.63 13.43 4.53
C PHE A 72 -0.37 12.86 3.53
N LEU A 73 0.07 11.84 2.79
CA LEU A 73 -0.74 11.07 1.87
C LEU A 73 -0.62 9.59 2.28
N GLY A 74 -1.70 9.06 2.87
CA GLY A 74 -1.80 7.67 3.30
C GLY A 74 -2.57 6.83 2.29
N LEU A 75 -2.01 5.68 1.92
CA LEU A 75 -2.50 4.85 0.82
C LEU A 75 -2.55 3.39 1.23
N TRP A 76 -3.64 2.73 0.85
CA TRP A 76 -3.78 1.28 1.06
C TRP A 76 -3.96 0.59 -0.26
N ASP A 77 -2.96 -0.17 -0.66
CA ASP A 77 -2.96 -1.09 -1.77
C ASP A 77 -3.43 -0.47 -3.08
N THR A 78 -2.73 0.57 -3.54
CA THR A 78 -3.07 1.21 -4.83
C THR A 78 -2.92 0.20 -5.94
N VAL A 79 -3.92 0.09 -6.80
CA VAL A 79 -3.91 -0.79 -7.97
C VAL A 79 -3.82 0.06 -9.22
N GLY A 80 -2.91 -0.29 -10.12
CA GLY A 80 -2.55 0.56 -11.26
C GLY A 80 -2.03 -0.27 -12.40
N ALA A 81 -2.97 -0.75 -13.20
CA ALA A 81 -2.79 -1.21 -14.58
C ALA A 81 -4.17 -1.52 -15.21
N HIS A 82 -5.16 -1.85 -14.39
CA HIS A 82 -6.51 -2.20 -14.83
C HIS A 82 -7.57 -1.82 -13.78
N GLY A 83 -7.73 -0.52 -13.44
CA GLY A 83 -8.75 -0.08 -12.47
C GLY A 83 -10.13 -0.70 -12.71
N LEU A 84 -10.98 -0.77 -11.66
CA LEU A 84 -12.31 -1.41 -11.70
C LEU A 84 -12.97 -1.22 -13.08
N PRO A 85 -13.24 -2.31 -13.82
CA PRO A 85 -13.69 -2.19 -15.18
C PRO A 85 -14.99 -1.39 -15.23
N GLY A 86 -14.95 -0.23 -15.91
CA GLY A 86 -16.16 0.30 -16.52
C GLY A 86 -16.52 -0.65 -17.65
N PHE A 87 -17.53 -1.49 -17.45
CA PHE A 87 -18.03 -2.36 -18.52
C PHE A 87 -19.05 -1.58 -19.34
N ALA A 88 -18.63 -1.07 -20.49
CA ALA A 88 -19.54 -0.56 -21.50
C ALA A 88 -19.76 -1.66 -22.56
N ILE A 89 -21.00 -2.14 -22.68
CA ILE A 89 -21.39 -3.11 -23.70
C ILE A 89 -21.06 -2.49 -25.08
N GLY A 90 -20.10 -3.09 -25.79
CA GLY A 90 -19.66 -2.65 -27.12
C GLY A 90 -18.30 -1.94 -27.17
N GLU A 91 -17.76 -1.46 -26.03
CA GLU A 91 -16.47 -0.73 -25.98
C GLU A 91 -15.34 -1.48 -25.25
N GLY A 92 -15.67 -2.60 -24.58
CA GLY A 92 -14.69 -3.39 -23.83
C GLY A 92 -14.37 -2.80 -22.45
N PHE A 93 -13.23 -3.20 -21.87
CA PHE A 93 -12.78 -2.69 -20.57
C PHE A 93 -11.97 -1.41 -20.74
N LYS A 94 -12.44 -0.31 -20.14
CA LYS A 94 -11.66 0.93 -20.04
C LYS A 94 -11.00 1.02 -18.67
N TYR A 95 -9.68 1.06 -18.66
CA TYR A 95 -8.88 1.06 -17.44
C TYR A 95 -8.46 2.47 -17.05
N LEU A 96 -8.48 2.74 -15.75
CA LEU A 96 -7.88 3.95 -15.18
C LEU A 96 -6.36 3.75 -15.16
N GLU A 97 -5.67 4.28 -16.16
CA GLU A 97 -4.22 4.33 -16.17
C GLU A 97 -3.72 5.59 -15.47
N PHE A 98 -2.73 5.43 -14.58
CA PHE A 98 -2.00 6.56 -14.06
C PHE A 98 -1.11 7.16 -15.15
N TYR A 99 -0.89 8.47 -15.11
CA TYR A 99 0.05 9.10 -16.01
C TYR A 99 1.47 8.64 -15.68
N ASP A 100 1.82 8.70 -14.40
CA ASP A 100 3.04 8.17 -13.81
C ASP A 100 2.80 7.66 -12.36
N GLN A 101 3.84 7.07 -11.76
CA GLN A 101 3.85 6.59 -10.37
C GLN A 101 4.64 7.52 -9.43
N THR A 102 5.13 8.65 -9.93
CA THR A 102 6.00 9.54 -9.18
C THR A 102 5.14 10.40 -8.27
N VAL A 103 5.43 10.39 -6.97
CA VAL A 103 4.68 11.20 -6.01
C VAL A 103 4.86 12.69 -6.35
N PRO A 104 3.77 13.47 -6.46
CA PRO A 104 3.86 14.92 -6.70
C PRO A 104 4.69 15.67 -5.66
N SER A 105 5.42 16.70 -6.09
CA SER A 105 6.27 17.53 -5.22
C SER A 105 5.51 18.33 -4.16
N ILE A 106 4.19 18.44 -4.31
CA ILE A 106 3.32 19.12 -3.34
C ILE A 106 3.05 18.29 -2.07
N ILE A 107 3.48 17.03 -2.06
CA ILE A 107 3.32 16.10 -0.94
C ILE A 107 4.63 15.99 -0.16
N GLU A 108 4.56 16.18 1.14
CA GLU A 108 5.73 16.05 2.03
C GLU A 108 6.03 14.59 2.37
N ASN A 109 5.00 13.80 2.69
CA ASN A 109 5.11 12.39 3.09
C ASN A 109 4.04 11.56 2.37
N ALA A 110 4.44 10.52 1.63
CA ALA A 110 3.53 9.64 0.89
C ALA A 110 3.80 8.17 1.24
N TYR A 111 2.92 7.60 2.04
CA TYR A 111 3.12 6.28 2.67
C TYR A 111 2.05 5.31 2.19
N GLN A 112 2.47 4.10 1.83
CA GLN A 112 1.61 3.09 1.23
C GLN A 112 1.77 1.72 1.91
N ALA A 113 0.64 1.15 2.34
CA ALA A 113 0.53 -0.24 2.77
C ALA A 113 0.18 -1.12 1.56
N LEU A 114 0.86 -2.25 1.36
CA LEU A 114 0.67 -3.15 0.20
C LEU A 114 0.32 -4.57 0.64
N ALA A 115 -0.54 -5.24 -0.13
CA ALA A 115 -0.95 -6.63 0.09
C ALA A 115 0.06 -7.62 -0.53
N ILE A 116 0.63 -8.51 0.29
CA ILE A 116 1.57 -9.53 -0.18
C ILE A 116 0.84 -10.69 -0.87
N HIS A 117 -0.33 -11.07 -0.35
CA HIS A 117 -1.01 -12.30 -0.75
C HIS A 117 -2.10 -12.08 -1.81
N GLU A 118 -2.33 -10.84 -2.22
CA GLU A 118 -3.20 -10.56 -3.36
C GLU A 118 -2.58 -11.12 -4.65
N ASN A 119 -3.38 -11.85 -5.42
CA ASN A 119 -2.96 -12.47 -6.68
C ASN A 119 -4.00 -12.36 -7.79
N ASN A 120 -5.01 -11.51 -7.63
CA ASN A 120 -5.89 -11.16 -8.72
C ASN A 120 -5.15 -10.24 -9.70
N ALA A 121 -5.03 -10.65 -10.96
CA ALA A 121 -4.30 -9.92 -11.99
C ALA A 121 -4.85 -8.49 -12.24
N PHE A 122 -6.13 -8.23 -11.92
CA PHE A 122 -6.73 -6.90 -11.98
C PHE A 122 -6.32 -5.98 -10.82
N PHE A 123 -5.75 -6.56 -9.76
CA PHE A 123 -5.28 -5.87 -8.57
C PHE A 123 -3.75 -5.83 -8.51
N GLU A 124 -3.09 -5.68 -9.67
CA GLU A 124 -1.65 -5.42 -9.71
C GLU A 124 -1.34 -4.10 -8.97
N PRO A 125 -0.38 -4.10 -8.02
CA PRO A 125 -0.12 -2.95 -7.19
C PRO A 125 0.60 -1.85 -8.00
N CYS A 126 0.06 -0.64 -7.91
CA CYS A 126 0.72 0.59 -8.32
C CYS A 126 1.62 1.05 -7.18
N ARG A 127 2.93 0.85 -7.33
CA ARG A 127 3.90 1.34 -6.35
C ARG A 127 4.07 2.84 -6.48
N ILE A 128 4.37 3.50 -5.37
CA ILE A 128 4.68 4.95 -5.36
C ILE A 128 6.17 5.18 -5.40
N LEU A 129 6.62 6.07 -6.29
CA LEU A 129 8.03 6.37 -6.48
C LEU A 129 8.37 7.77 -5.94
N PRO A 130 9.54 7.96 -5.28
CA PRO A 130 9.95 9.27 -4.81
C PRO A 130 10.22 10.22 -5.97
N ASN A 131 9.90 11.49 -5.77
CA ASN A 131 10.33 12.56 -6.67
C ASN A 131 11.73 13.09 -6.28
N LYS A 132 12.27 13.98 -7.12
CA LYS A 132 13.56 14.65 -6.88
C LYS A 132 13.50 15.77 -5.85
N SER A 133 12.31 16.12 -5.33
CA SER A 133 12.08 17.30 -4.48
C SER A 133 12.09 17.03 -2.97
N GLY A 134 12.51 15.82 -2.57
CA GLY A 134 12.71 15.45 -1.16
C GLY A 134 11.46 14.96 -0.45
N THR A 135 10.40 14.59 -1.18
CA THR A 135 9.23 13.90 -0.60
C THR A 135 9.66 12.58 0.03
N LYS A 136 9.23 12.33 1.26
CA LYS A 136 9.46 11.05 1.93
C LYS A 136 8.46 10.03 1.41
N VAL A 137 8.97 8.96 0.80
CA VAL A 137 8.15 7.84 0.34
C VAL A 137 8.45 6.62 1.20
N LYS A 138 7.38 5.98 1.68
CA LYS A 138 7.47 4.76 2.49
C LYS A 138 6.49 3.74 1.96
N GLU A 139 6.98 2.54 1.66
CA GLU A 139 6.14 1.41 1.27
C GLU A 139 6.41 0.22 2.18
N THR A 140 5.35 -0.28 2.80
CA THR A 140 5.41 -1.44 3.69
C THR A 140 4.42 -2.49 3.20
N TRP A 141 4.91 -3.72 3.04
CA TRP A 141 4.14 -4.87 2.63
C TRP A 141 3.63 -5.64 3.85
N PHE A 142 2.34 -5.95 3.84
CA PHE A 142 1.62 -6.62 4.91
C PHE A 142 1.13 -7.99 4.44
N PRO A 143 1.05 -8.98 5.35
CA PRO A 143 0.33 -10.21 5.04
C PRO A 143 -1.14 -9.86 4.83
N GLY A 144 -1.75 -10.43 3.79
CA GLY A 144 -3.16 -10.20 3.47
C GLY A 144 -3.40 -10.00 1.99
N VAL A 145 -4.68 -10.01 1.63
CA VAL A 145 -5.18 -9.64 0.29
C VAL A 145 -5.67 -8.19 0.26
N HIS A 146 -6.00 -7.66 -0.93
CA HIS A 146 -6.33 -6.25 -1.13
C HIS A 146 -7.39 -5.72 -0.15
N SER A 147 -8.47 -6.47 0.05
CA SER A 147 -9.59 -6.09 0.93
C SER A 147 -9.23 -6.04 2.42
N GLU A 148 -8.29 -6.88 2.86
CA GLU A 148 -7.81 -6.90 4.24
C GLU A 148 -6.83 -5.75 4.51
N ILE A 149 -6.04 -5.36 3.50
CA ILE A 149 -5.14 -4.21 3.62
C ILE A 149 -5.91 -2.90 3.61
N GLY A 150 -6.81 -2.72 2.62
CA GLY A 150 -7.59 -1.50 2.45
C GLY A 150 -8.74 -1.32 3.43
N GLY A 151 -9.16 -2.40 4.08
CA GLY A 151 -10.38 -2.44 4.86
C GLY A 151 -11.61 -2.53 3.94
N GLY A 152 -12.41 -3.57 4.14
CA GLY A 152 -13.59 -3.80 3.33
C GLY A 152 -14.26 -5.11 3.69
N THR A 153 -15.55 -5.17 3.43
CA THR A 153 -16.35 -6.40 3.55
C THR A 153 -16.94 -6.63 2.18
N PHE A 154 -16.62 -7.74 1.53
CA PHE A 154 -17.24 -8.08 0.25
C PHE A 154 -18.29 -9.17 0.49
N LEU A 155 -19.49 -8.93 -0.03
CA LEU A 155 -20.68 -9.78 0.18
C LEU A 155 -20.99 -10.09 1.65
N SER A 156 -20.79 -9.12 2.55
CA SER A 156 -20.98 -9.28 4.01
C SER A 156 -20.02 -10.28 4.69
N LEU A 157 -18.99 -10.77 3.99
CA LEU A 157 -17.92 -11.58 4.56
C LEU A 157 -16.82 -10.68 5.11
N LYS A 158 -16.61 -10.73 6.42
CA LYS A 158 -15.57 -9.96 7.13
C LYS A 158 -14.23 -10.70 7.08
N GLY A 159 -13.26 -10.13 6.35
CA GLY A 159 -11.87 -10.62 6.31
C GLY A 159 -11.17 -10.59 7.68
N ASN A 160 -9.86 -10.85 7.71
CA ASN A 160 -9.11 -10.81 8.96
C ASN A 160 -9.07 -9.38 9.55
N GLU A 161 -9.84 -9.14 10.62
CA GLU A 161 -9.92 -7.82 11.27
C GLU A 161 -8.56 -7.40 11.85
N ARG A 162 -7.70 -8.36 12.22
CA ARG A 162 -6.35 -8.07 12.73
C ARG A 162 -5.46 -7.42 11.68
N ILE A 163 -5.54 -7.86 10.42
CA ILE A 163 -4.75 -7.29 9.32
C ILE A 163 -5.23 -5.86 9.04
N THR A 164 -6.55 -5.66 8.93
CA THR A 164 -7.15 -4.32 8.77
C THR A 164 -6.73 -3.37 9.90
N ASN A 165 -6.76 -3.86 11.14
CA ASN A 165 -6.33 -3.09 12.31
C ASN A 165 -4.83 -2.76 12.25
N ALA A 166 -3.99 -3.70 11.82
CA ALA A 166 -2.56 -3.49 11.68
C ALA A 166 -2.22 -2.40 10.66
N THR A 167 -2.86 -2.41 9.48
CA THR A 167 -2.59 -1.44 8.42
C THR A 167 -3.11 -0.05 8.79
N LEU A 168 -4.27 0.02 9.45
CA LEU A 168 -4.82 1.27 9.98
C LEU A 168 -3.94 1.85 11.08
N LEU A 169 -3.55 1.03 12.06
CA LEU A 169 -2.69 1.46 13.16
C LEU A 169 -1.33 1.92 12.64
N TRP A 170 -0.72 1.18 11.69
CA TRP A 170 0.51 1.59 11.04
C TRP A 170 0.36 2.97 10.39
N MET A 171 -0.74 3.24 9.68
CA MET A 171 -0.95 4.55 9.08
C MET A 171 -1.04 5.65 10.13
N ILE A 172 -1.78 5.41 11.21
CA ILE A 172 -1.92 6.36 12.34
C ILE A 172 -0.58 6.63 13.00
N GLU A 173 0.23 5.60 13.26
CA GLU A 173 1.56 5.76 13.86
C GLU A 173 2.48 6.62 13.00
N ASN A 174 2.46 6.40 11.68
CA ASN A 174 3.24 7.22 10.75
C ASN A 174 2.73 8.66 10.66
N ILE A 175 1.41 8.88 10.72
CA ILE A 175 0.82 10.22 10.79
C ILE A 175 1.29 10.96 12.05
N VAL A 176 1.29 10.27 13.18
CA VAL A 176 1.75 10.84 14.47
C VAL A 176 3.25 11.14 14.44
N GLU A 177 4.07 10.25 13.85
CA GLU A 177 5.52 10.44 13.69
C GLU A 177 5.84 11.67 12.83
N VAL A 178 5.11 11.87 11.72
CA VAL A 178 5.25 13.05 10.86
C VAL A 178 4.86 14.34 11.60
N GLY A 179 3.81 14.27 12.43
CA GLY A 179 3.33 15.40 13.23
C GLY A 179 2.65 16.49 12.41
N GLY A 180 2.21 17.55 13.09
CA GLY A 180 1.55 18.70 12.44
C GLY A 180 0.10 18.45 11.98
N LEU A 181 -0.48 17.31 12.37
CA LEU A 181 -1.87 16.95 12.12
C LEU A 181 -2.62 16.80 13.45
N LEU A 182 -3.85 17.31 13.50
CA LEU A 182 -4.69 17.22 14.69
C LEU A 182 -5.31 15.82 14.79
N MET A 183 -5.13 15.17 15.95
CA MET A 183 -5.72 13.89 16.26
C MET A 183 -6.82 14.06 17.31
N HIS A 184 -7.88 13.27 17.21
CA HIS A 184 -8.97 13.32 18.18
C HIS A 184 -8.58 12.68 19.52
N ASN A 185 -7.87 11.55 19.46
CA ASN A 185 -7.34 10.84 20.64
C ASN A 185 -5.81 10.78 20.58
N ASP A 186 -5.19 10.40 21.69
CA ASP A 186 -3.76 10.08 21.74
C ASP A 186 -3.43 8.74 21.04
N ILE A 187 -2.13 8.52 20.79
CA ILE A 187 -1.67 7.33 20.10
C ILE A 187 -1.89 6.02 20.88
N GLU A 188 -1.85 6.04 22.20
CA GLU A 188 -2.05 4.85 23.04
C GLU A 188 -3.51 4.36 22.98
N THR A 189 -4.45 5.29 22.93
CA THR A 189 -5.86 5.00 22.68
C THR A 189 -6.05 4.28 21.33
N TYR A 190 -5.37 4.75 20.27
CA TYR A 190 -5.42 4.08 18.97
C TYR A 190 -4.72 2.72 18.96
N ARG A 191 -3.56 2.59 19.62
CA ARG A 191 -2.85 1.31 19.78
C ARG A 191 -3.68 0.28 20.51
N THR A 192 -4.39 0.70 21.55
CA THR A 192 -5.30 -0.19 22.30
C THR A 192 -6.48 -0.62 21.43
N ARG A 193 -7.10 0.33 20.72
CA ARG A 193 -8.29 0.08 19.90
C ARG A 193 -8.01 -0.78 18.66
N PHE A 194 -6.88 -0.55 18.00
CA PHE A 194 -6.51 -1.17 16.75
C PHE A 194 -5.31 -2.11 16.91
N SER A 195 -5.09 -2.64 18.11
CA SER A 195 -4.06 -3.65 18.33
C SER A 195 -4.33 -4.85 17.42
N PRO A 196 -3.39 -5.25 16.55
CA PRO A 196 -3.56 -6.42 15.71
C PRO A 196 -3.41 -7.72 16.51
N ASP A 197 -2.98 -7.64 17.77
CA ASP A 197 -2.81 -8.78 18.66
C ASP A 197 -4.13 -9.16 19.37
N VAL A 198 -5.19 -8.36 19.19
CA VAL A 198 -6.52 -8.55 19.79
C VAL A 198 -7.60 -8.56 18.71
N GLY A 199 -8.65 -9.37 18.92
CA GLY A 199 -9.80 -9.46 18.01
C GLY A 199 -9.89 -10.77 17.24
N PRO A 200 -10.96 -10.98 16.46
CA PRO A 200 -11.18 -12.21 15.72
C PRO A 200 -10.12 -12.32 14.61
N SER A 201 -9.26 -13.34 14.73
CA SER A 201 -8.53 -13.88 13.59
C SER A 201 -9.49 -14.77 12.81
N TRP A 202 -9.50 -14.69 11.48
CA TRP A 202 -10.06 -15.70 10.56
C TRP A 202 -11.39 -16.36 10.99
N ASN A 203 -12.52 -15.84 10.50
CA ASN A 203 -13.80 -16.56 10.63
C ASN A 203 -13.89 -17.67 9.57
N ASN A 204 -14.59 -18.79 9.86
CA ASN A 204 -14.86 -19.88 8.89
C ASN A 204 -15.47 -19.40 7.55
N MET A 205 -16.08 -18.22 7.55
CA MET A 205 -16.63 -17.55 6.36
C MET A 205 -15.55 -17.02 5.39
N ASN A 206 -14.30 -16.83 5.85
CA ASN A 206 -13.19 -16.29 5.05
C ASN A 206 -12.55 -17.34 4.14
N TYR A 207 -12.64 -18.63 4.51
CA TYR A 207 -12.29 -19.75 3.63
C TYR A 207 -13.08 -19.73 2.29
N ILE A 208 -14.29 -19.17 2.30
CA ILE A 208 -15.12 -19.05 1.09
C ILE A 208 -14.57 -17.94 0.19
N PHE A 209 -14.10 -16.83 0.77
CA PHE A 209 -13.56 -15.69 0.04
C PHE A 209 -12.31 -16.06 -0.77
N ASP A 210 -11.35 -16.73 -0.14
CA ASP A 210 -10.13 -17.19 -0.84
C ASP A 210 -10.45 -18.30 -1.85
N ARG A 211 -11.50 -19.09 -1.61
CA ARG A 211 -12.02 -20.01 -2.63
C ARG A 211 -12.72 -19.31 -3.79
N ILE A 212 -13.20 -18.07 -3.65
CA ILE A 212 -13.66 -17.28 -4.81
C ILE A 212 -12.47 -16.91 -5.71
N SER A 213 -11.29 -16.64 -5.14
CA SER A 213 -10.06 -16.53 -5.95
C SER A 213 -9.72 -17.84 -6.66
N ASN A 214 -10.08 -19.01 -6.10
CA ASN A 214 -9.99 -20.31 -6.79
C ASN A 214 -11.10 -20.55 -7.84
N ILE A 215 -12.14 -19.70 -7.90
CA ILE A 215 -13.15 -19.67 -8.97
C ILE A 215 -12.70 -18.76 -10.11
N LEU A 216 -11.72 -17.88 -9.88
CA LEU A 216 -11.11 -17.12 -10.97
C LEU A 216 -10.47 -18.09 -11.97
N PRO A 217 -10.76 -17.96 -13.27
CA PRO A 217 -9.98 -18.65 -14.29
C PRO A 217 -8.49 -18.45 -14.03
N THR A 218 -7.67 -19.48 -14.20
CA THR A 218 -6.21 -19.43 -13.92
C THR A 218 -5.51 -18.26 -14.65
N ILE A 219 -6.06 -17.80 -15.77
CA ILE A 219 -5.59 -16.64 -16.56
C ILE A 219 -5.71 -15.32 -15.77
N MET A 220 -6.57 -15.24 -14.75
CA MET A 220 -6.79 -14.07 -13.89
C MET A 220 -6.00 -14.12 -12.58
N VAL A 221 -5.15 -15.14 -12.39
CA VAL A 221 -4.28 -15.28 -11.22
C VAL A 221 -2.85 -14.88 -11.60
N LYS A 222 -2.32 -13.89 -10.90
CA LYS A 222 -0.95 -13.39 -11.04
C LYS A 222 -0.41 -12.99 -9.67
N ASP A 223 0.57 -13.73 -9.17
CA ASP A 223 1.30 -13.35 -7.95
C ASP A 223 1.97 -11.98 -8.13
N ARG A 224 1.95 -11.18 -7.08
CA ARG A 224 2.68 -9.92 -7.02
C ARG A 224 4.18 -10.14 -6.92
N THR A 225 4.95 -9.13 -7.32
CA THR A 225 6.41 -9.08 -7.16
C THR A 225 6.77 -8.01 -6.15
N ILE A 226 7.50 -8.40 -5.10
CA ILE A 226 8.09 -7.46 -4.14
C ILE A 226 9.51 -7.17 -4.60
N PRO A 227 9.84 -5.92 -4.97
CA PRO A 227 11.19 -5.59 -5.42
C PRO A 227 12.16 -5.57 -4.24
N LEU A 228 13.33 -6.15 -4.46
CA LEU A 228 14.43 -6.17 -3.50
C LEU A 228 15.08 -4.78 -3.42
N GLU A 229 14.52 -3.90 -2.59
CA GLU A 229 15.04 -2.55 -2.38
C GLU A 229 16.10 -2.54 -1.28
N LEU A 230 17.36 -2.39 -1.69
CA LEU A 230 18.49 -2.30 -0.79
C LEU A 230 18.51 -0.95 -0.06
N ASP A 231 18.81 -0.98 1.24
CA ASP A 231 19.02 0.24 2.00
C ASP A 231 20.29 0.95 1.51
N SER A 232 20.12 2.14 0.96
CA SER A 232 21.21 2.97 0.42
C SER A 232 21.70 4.01 1.44
N SER A 233 21.20 3.98 2.68
CA SER A 233 21.53 4.97 3.70
C SER A 233 23.01 4.91 4.12
N PRO A 234 23.73 6.04 4.17
CA PRO A 234 25.15 6.07 4.52
C PRO A 234 25.46 5.67 5.98
N ASN A 235 24.47 5.69 6.88
CA ASN A 235 24.60 5.16 8.24
C ASN A 235 24.61 3.61 8.29
N PHE A 236 24.32 2.94 7.17
CA PHE A 236 24.47 1.50 6.98
C PHE A 236 25.95 1.10 6.74
N LEU A 237 26.89 1.87 7.30
CA LEU A 237 28.32 1.61 7.22
C LEU A 237 28.67 0.34 8.02
N ARG A 238 28.51 -0.80 7.34
CA ARG A 238 29.32 -2.02 7.38
C ARG A 238 29.53 -2.64 8.77
N ILE A 239 28.57 -3.48 9.19
CA ILE A 239 28.86 -4.56 10.15
C ILE A 239 29.53 -5.76 9.43
N ASP A 240 29.27 -5.91 8.14
CA ASP A 240 29.96 -6.83 7.23
C ASP A 240 29.87 -6.24 5.81
N SER A 241 31.00 -5.86 5.22
CA SER A 241 31.04 -5.23 3.89
C SER A 241 30.58 -6.12 2.74
N SER A 242 30.26 -7.39 3.01
CA SER A 242 29.83 -8.37 2.00
C SER A 242 28.31 -8.56 1.90
N GLN A 243 27.52 -8.11 2.89
CA GLN A 243 26.09 -8.42 2.96
C GLN A 243 25.21 -7.26 2.51
N LYS A 244 24.27 -7.55 1.61
CA LYS A 244 23.23 -6.63 1.13
C LYS A 244 22.04 -6.70 2.07
N CYS A 245 21.54 -5.55 2.55
CA CYS A 245 20.35 -5.50 3.39
C CYS A 245 19.20 -4.75 2.70
N LEU A 246 18.01 -5.32 2.80
CA LEU A 246 16.75 -4.69 2.44
C LEU A 246 16.35 -3.63 3.46
N ARG A 247 15.56 -2.65 3.03
CA ARG A 247 14.99 -1.65 3.95
C ARG A 247 14.21 -2.31 5.09
N LYS A 248 14.39 -1.81 6.30
CA LYS A 248 13.67 -2.28 7.51
C LYS A 248 12.15 -2.19 7.37
N ASP A 249 11.68 -1.11 6.77
CA ASP A 249 10.24 -0.83 6.64
C ASP A 249 9.60 -1.53 5.43
N LEU A 250 10.34 -2.38 4.72
CA LEU A 250 9.81 -3.08 3.55
C LEU A 250 8.71 -4.07 3.93
N LEU A 251 8.89 -4.83 5.02
CA LEU A 251 7.88 -5.78 5.52
C LEU A 251 7.35 -5.31 6.88
N TYR A 252 6.05 -5.45 7.09
CA TYR A 252 5.45 -5.17 8.40
C TYR A 252 6.05 -6.11 9.47
N ARG A 253 6.39 -5.54 10.65
CA ARG A 253 7.07 -6.25 11.77
C ARG A 253 8.28 -7.07 11.31
N ASP A 254 9.06 -6.55 10.36
CA ASP A 254 10.25 -7.20 9.82
C ASP A 254 10.00 -8.62 9.26
N GLY A 255 8.74 -8.92 8.89
CA GLY A 255 8.32 -10.25 8.44
C GLY A 255 7.93 -11.24 9.56
N ASP A 256 8.07 -10.87 10.84
CA ASP A 256 7.61 -11.68 11.97
C ASP A 256 6.12 -11.47 12.23
N TRP A 257 5.33 -12.36 11.61
CA TRP A 257 3.88 -12.33 11.62
C TRP A 257 3.25 -13.35 12.56
N LEU A 258 4.08 -14.13 13.27
CA LEU A 258 3.65 -15.29 14.04
C LEU A 258 2.60 -14.93 15.08
N LEU A 259 2.86 -13.84 15.82
CA LEU A 259 1.98 -13.38 16.90
C LEU A 259 0.62 -12.82 16.38
N PRO A 260 0.60 -11.85 15.44
CA PRO A 260 -0.66 -11.22 15.05
C PRO A 260 -1.49 -12.06 14.06
N PHE A 261 -0.85 -12.82 13.15
CA PHE A 261 -1.53 -13.36 11.96
C PHE A 261 -1.43 -14.88 11.79
N GLY A 262 -0.53 -15.54 12.53
CA GLY A 262 -0.32 -16.98 12.48
C GLY A 262 1.03 -17.37 11.87
N THR A 263 1.35 -18.66 11.93
CA THR A 263 2.61 -19.21 11.39
C THR A 263 2.71 -19.02 9.88
N ARG A 264 3.92 -19.18 9.32
CA ARG A 264 4.11 -19.16 7.86
C ARG A 264 3.32 -20.29 7.21
N SER A 265 3.38 -21.51 7.76
CA SER A 265 2.55 -22.63 7.27
C SER A 265 1.05 -22.30 7.26
N TYR A 266 0.58 -21.55 8.26
CA TYR A 266 -0.81 -21.12 8.33
C TYR A 266 -1.14 -20.16 7.18
N LEU A 267 -0.33 -19.13 6.97
CA LEU A 267 -0.52 -18.14 5.90
C LEU A 267 -0.44 -18.77 4.50
N CYS A 268 0.50 -19.70 4.27
CA CYS A 268 0.61 -20.46 3.01
C CYS A 268 -0.58 -21.38 2.74
N THR A 269 -1.29 -21.82 3.78
CA THR A 269 -2.51 -22.62 3.62
C THR A 269 -3.73 -21.74 3.30
N HIS A 270 -3.76 -20.54 3.88
CA HIS A 270 -4.89 -19.61 3.70
C HIS A 270 -4.82 -18.86 2.38
N TYR A 271 -3.64 -18.37 2.02
CA TYR A 271 -3.44 -17.63 0.79
C TYR A 271 -2.78 -18.49 -0.28
N THR A 272 -3.29 -18.42 -1.50
CA THR A 272 -2.76 -19.17 -2.64
C THR A 272 -1.57 -18.48 -3.31
N SER A 273 -1.34 -17.20 -3.02
CA SER A 273 -0.22 -16.42 -3.55
C SER A 273 1.13 -16.97 -3.08
N LYS A 274 2.08 -17.05 -4.00
CA LYS A 274 3.46 -17.47 -3.71
C LYS A 274 4.42 -16.30 -3.50
N THR A 275 3.94 -15.06 -3.48
CA THR A 275 4.78 -13.85 -3.44
C THR A 275 5.75 -13.85 -2.26
N TYR A 276 5.28 -14.14 -1.04
CA TYR A 276 6.14 -14.17 0.14
C TYR A 276 7.22 -15.27 0.05
N GLU A 277 6.84 -16.48 -0.35
CA GLU A 277 7.78 -17.60 -0.49
C GLU A 277 8.82 -17.37 -1.59
N LYS A 278 8.45 -16.68 -2.68
CA LYS A 278 9.40 -16.25 -3.71
C LYS A 278 10.41 -15.26 -3.14
N LEU A 279 9.93 -14.20 -2.48
CA LEU A 279 10.79 -13.21 -1.83
C LEU A 279 11.78 -13.88 -0.87
N ARG A 280 11.31 -14.79 -0.01
CA ARG A 280 12.16 -15.52 0.94
C ARG A 280 13.25 -16.33 0.23
N LYS A 281 12.89 -17.08 -0.82
CA LYS A 281 13.86 -17.89 -1.60
C LYS A 281 14.90 -17.01 -2.29
N ASP A 282 14.48 -15.88 -2.84
CA ASP A 282 15.39 -14.91 -3.46
C ASP A 282 16.36 -14.36 -2.41
N MET A 283 15.87 -14.03 -1.21
CA MET A 283 16.69 -13.57 -0.09
C MET A 283 17.70 -14.61 0.41
N GLU A 284 17.28 -15.88 0.49
CA GLU A 284 18.16 -17.01 0.86
C GLU A 284 19.25 -17.27 -0.18
N THR A 285 18.89 -17.19 -1.47
CA THR A 285 19.80 -17.51 -2.58
C THR A 285 20.80 -16.37 -2.83
N ASP A 286 20.34 -15.13 -2.75
CA ASP A 286 21.15 -13.95 -3.08
C ASP A 286 21.91 -13.37 -1.88
N GLY A 287 21.70 -13.93 -0.68
CA GLY A 287 22.32 -13.46 0.57
C GLY A 287 21.79 -12.10 1.04
N ASN A 288 20.63 -11.67 0.55
CA ASN A 288 19.97 -10.42 0.95
C ASN A 288 19.21 -10.64 2.27
N LYS A 289 19.42 -9.80 3.28
CA LYS A 289 18.75 -9.92 4.60
C LYS A 289 17.89 -8.69 4.91
N LEU A 290 16.86 -8.79 5.78
CA LEU A 290 16.23 -7.58 6.32
C LEU A 290 17.09 -7.08 7.47
N TYR A 291 17.15 -5.77 7.57
CA TYR A 291 17.80 -5.10 8.67
C TYR A 291 17.00 -5.25 9.97
N ASN A 292 17.66 -5.66 11.07
CA ASN A 292 17.11 -5.57 12.44
C ASN A 292 18.04 -4.71 13.31
N LYS A 293 17.42 -3.80 14.09
CA LYS A 293 18.07 -2.88 15.04
C LYS A 293 19.03 -3.55 16.04
N ASP A 294 18.83 -4.85 16.32
CA ASP A 294 19.62 -5.58 17.31
C ASP A 294 20.86 -6.27 16.70
N ASN A 295 21.23 -5.93 15.46
CA ASN A 295 22.33 -6.55 14.69
C ASN A 295 22.25 -8.09 14.60
N LYS A 296 21.07 -8.66 14.84
CA LYS A 296 20.80 -10.06 14.62
C LYS A 296 20.28 -10.23 13.21
N ASN A 297 20.98 -11.05 12.42
CA ASN A 297 20.43 -11.58 11.19
C ASN A 297 19.10 -12.25 11.54
N ILE A 298 17.96 -11.65 11.17
CA ILE A 298 16.68 -12.35 11.26
C ILE A 298 16.77 -13.49 10.23
N LYS A 299 16.89 -14.73 10.71
CA LYS A 299 16.59 -15.89 9.89
C LYS A 299 15.08 -15.99 9.78
N TYR A 300 14.56 -16.02 8.57
CA TYR A 300 13.12 -16.08 8.24
C TYR A 300 12.44 -17.42 8.59
N ASP A 301 13.11 -18.25 9.38
CA ASP A 301 12.75 -19.65 9.60
C ASP A 301 12.33 -19.88 11.04
N LEU A 302 11.32 -19.13 11.47
CA LEU A 302 10.57 -19.45 12.69
C LEU A 302 9.24 -20.10 12.31
N ASP A 303 9.25 -21.06 11.37
CA ASP A 303 8.25 -22.13 11.41
C ASP A 303 8.75 -23.11 12.47
N VAL A 304 8.21 -23.01 13.68
CA VAL A 304 8.55 -23.89 14.80
C VAL A 304 8.17 -25.33 14.43
N ASN A 305 9.13 -26.06 13.86
CA ASN A 305 9.24 -27.51 13.91
C ASN A 305 10.69 -28.02 13.83
N GLU A 306 11.71 -27.16 13.75
CA GLU A 306 13.11 -27.63 13.82
C GLU A 306 13.70 -27.70 15.25
N ASN A 307 13.05 -27.12 16.26
CA ASN A 307 13.55 -27.18 17.66
C ASN A 307 12.84 -28.22 18.55
N ALA A 308 11.97 -29.07 17.99
CA ALA A 308 11.25 -30.10 18.76
C ALA A 308 11.77 -31.53 18.52
N GLN A 309 12.93 -31.70 17.88
CA GLN A 309 13.48 -33.03 17.55
C GLN A 309 14.93 -33.29 17.98
N GLU A 310 15.53 -32.42 18.79
CA GLU A 310 16.85 -32.70 19.39
C GLU A 310 16.83 -33.09 20.88
N ASP A 311 15.68 -33.04 21.58
CA ASP A 311 15.62 -33.36 23.02
C ASP A 311 14.73 -34.55 23.40
N THR A 312 14.47 -35.45 22.45
CA THR A 312 13.94 -36.78 22.77
C THR A 312 14.60 -37.86 21.91
N ARG A 313 15.79 -38.27 22.32
CA ARG A 313 16.24 -39.66 22.14
C ARG A 313 16.63 -40.20 23.52
N PRO A 314 16.17 -41.43 23.86
CA PRO A 314 16.28 -42.00 25.20
C PRO A 314 17.72 -42.23 25.66
#